data_AF-A0A7T5RUJ9-F1
#
_entry.id   AF-A0A7T5RUJ9-F1
#
_cell.length_a   1.000
_cell.length_b   1.000
_cell.length_c   1.000
_cell.angle_alpha   90.00
_cell.angle_beta   90.00
_cell.angle_gamma   90.00
#
_symmetry.space_group_name_H-M   'P 1'
#
loop_
_entity.id
_entity.type
_entity.pdbx_description
1 polymer ?
#
loop_
_entity_poly.entity_id
_entity_poly.type
_entity_poly.pdbx_seq_one_letter_code
_entity_poly.pdbx_strand_id
1 'polypeptide(L)'
;MYHYRKTRKSYRALNASDTTKPVCTLCDEDNKPRIIRETTTMILLPNRVSYDIFEGMRVVEHLMIVPKRHVEHIEDFTNQEKMDFMSLAGEFEMKGFNVYARGAKSATRSVAHQHTHLIKTDNKKAKSVVYIAKPHILIRT
;
A
#
# COMPACT_ATOMS: atom_id res chain seq x y z
N MET A 1 -7.61 -5.55 -5.60
CA MET A 1 -6.16 -5.63 -5.88
C MET A 1 -5.76 -7.08 -5.99
N TYR A 2 -4.90 -7.43 -6.93
CA TYR A 2 -4.46 -8.82 -7.11
C TYR A 2 -2.95 -8.92 -7.06
N HIS A 3 -2.50 -10.06 -6.54
CA HIS A 3 -1.10 -10.46 -6.57
C HIS A 3 -0.96 -11.72 -7.42
N TYR A 4 0.12 -11.81 -8.18
CA TYR A 4 0.60 -13.07 -8.74
C TYR A 4 0.97 -14.05 -7.63
N ARG A 5 1.13 -15.33 -7.98
CA ARG A 5 1.47 -16.38 -7.00
C ARG A 5 2.77 -16.09 -6.25
N LYS A 6 3.79 -15.58 -6.95
CA LYS A 6 5.11 -15.27 -6.38
C LYS A 6 5.03 -14.15 -5.35
N THR A 7 4.45 -13.03 -5.72
CA THR A 7 4.22 -11.86 -4.84
C THR A 7 3.30 -12.20 -3.68
N ARG A 8 2.26 -13.00 -3.89
CA ARG A 8 1.40 -13.52 -2.80
C ARG A 8 2.18 -14.35 -1.78
N LYS A 9 3.17 -15.15 -2.22
CA LYS A 9 4.04 -15.91 -1.32
C LYS A 9 4.90 -14.97 -0.47
N SER A 10 5.53 -13.98 -1.10
CA SER A 10 6.34 -12.96 -0.39
C SER A 10 5.50 -12.17 0.61
N TYR A 11 4.30 -11.72 0.20
CA TYR A 11 3.35 -11.01 1.05
C TYR A 11 3.00 -11.83 2.31
N ARG A 12 2.67 -13.11 2.15
CA ARG A 12 2.36 -14.00 3.27
C ARG A 12 3.54 -14.18 4.22
N ALA A 13 4.75 -14.34 3.70
CA ALA A 13 5.94 -14.51 4.52
C ALA A 13 6.23 -13.26 5.37
N LEU A 14 6.11 -12.07 4.76
CA LEU A 14 6.35 -10.80 5.46
C LEU A 14 5.25 -10.50 6.50
N ASN A 15 3.98 -10.73 6.18
CA ASN A 15 2.91 -10.59 7.16
C ASN A 15 3.06 -11.54 8.35
N ALA A 16 3.53 -12.77 8.13
CA ALA A 16 3.81 -13.70 9.22
C ALA A 16 4.95 -13.20 10.11
N SER A 17 6.01 -12.61 9.54
CA SER A 17 7.08 -11.99 10.34
C SER A 17 6.62 -10.77 11.13
N ASP A 18 5.64 -10.04 10.62
CA ASP A 18 5.12 -8.83 11.25
C ASP A 18 4.31 -9.17 12.51
N THR A 19 3.60 -10.30 12.55
CA THR A 19 2.85 -10.75 13.75
C THR A 19 3.74 -11.08 14.95
N THR A 20 5.04 -11.30 14.73
CA THR A 20 6.00 -11.60 15.80
C THR A 20 6.71 -10.35 16.36
N LYS A 21 6.55 -9.18 15.73
CA LYS A 21 7.21 -7.95 16.16
C LYS A 21 6.35 -7.23 17.23
N PRO A 22 6.94 -6.78 18.36
CA PRO A 22 6.22 -6.05 19.39
C PRO A 22 5.91 -4.59 18.99
N VAL A 23 6.66 -4.05 18.01
CA VAL A 23 6.54 -2.66 17.54
C VAL A 23 5.78 -2.64 16.21
N CYS A 24 5.00 -1.57 16.00
CA CYS A 24 4.35 -1.32 14.72
C CYS A 24 5.38 -1.33 13.57
N THR A 25 5.10 -2.09 12.53
CA THR A 25 5.99 -2.29 11.38
C THR A 25 6.28 -1.03 10.57
N LEU A 26 5.45 0.01 10.69
CA LEU A 26 5.64 1.32 10.05
C LEU A 26 6.36 2.32 10.95
N CYS A 27 6.36 2.10 12.28
CA CYS A 27 7.17 2.87 13.22
C CYS A 27 8.59 2.32 13.35
N ASP A 28 8.84 1.14 12.78
CA ASP A 28 10.12 0.46 12.84
C ASP A 28 11.21 1.27 12.11
N GLU A 29 12.31 1.48 12.82
CA GLU A 29 13.52 2.15 12.35
C GLU A 29 14.17 1.45 11.16
N ASP A 30 13.91 0.14 11.00
CA ASP A 30 14.28 -0.66 9.82
C ASP A 30 13.76 -0.05 8.50
N ASN A 31 12.73 0.81 8.55
CA ASN A 31 12.22 1.47 7.35
C ASN A 31 13.07 2.66 6.90
N LYS A 32 13.93 3.24 7.75
CA LYS A 32 14.71 4.45 7.42
C LYS A 32 15.49 4.35 6.09
N PRO A 33 16.19 3.25 5.78
CA PRO A 33 16.92 3.12 4.51
C PRO A 33 16.01 3.07 3.27
N ARG A 34 14.71 2.83 3.46
CA ARG A 34 13.71 2.70 2.39
C ARG A 34 12.96 4.00 2.15
N ILE A 35 13.16 5.01 3.00
CA ILE A 35 12.50 6.29 2.86
C ILE A 35 13.06 7.01 1.64
N ILE A 36 12.17 7.39 0.73
CA ILE A 36 12.50 8.10 -0.51
C ILE A 36 12.47 9.60 -0.28
N ARG A 37 11.55 10.06 0.56
CA ARG A 37 11.38 11.47 0.90
C ARG A 37 10.73 11.62 2.26
N GLU A 38 11.04 12.73 2.92
CA GLU A 38 10.39 13.13 4.16
C GLU A 38 9.87 14.57 4.05
N THR A 39 8.84 14.84 4.82
CA THR A 39 8.41 16.19 5.21
C THR A 39 8.60 16.32 6.73
N THR A 40 8.12 17.43 7.30
CA THR A 40 8.12 17.63 8.75
C THR A 40 7.39 16.50 9.47
N THR A 41 6.23 16.09 8.97
CA THR A 41 5.34 15.14 9.68
C THR A 41 5.07 13.82 8.95
N MET A 42 5.38 13.73 7.65
CA MET A 42 5.13 12.55 6.81
C MET A 42 6.42 11.96 6.25
N ILE A 43 6.42 10.66 6.05
CA ILE A 43 7.43 9.92 5.28
C ILE A 43 6.79 9.31 4.03
N LEU A 44 7.59 9.22 2.98
CA LEU A 44 7.24 8.54 1.73
C LEU A 44 8.20 7.36 1.54
N LEU A 45 7.64 6.15 1.47
CA LEU A 45 8.43 4.93 1.29
C LEU A 45 7.74 3.95 0.31
N PRO A 46 8.48 3.05 -0.35
CA PRO A 46 7.88 2.04 -1.20
C PRO A 46 7.16 1.00 -0.33
N ASN A 47 6.05 0.48 -0.83
CA ASN A 47 5.40 -0.65 -0.16
C ASN A 47 6.33 -1.88 -0.21
N ARG A 48 6.41 -2.66 0.89
CA ARG A 48 7.27 -3.87 0.97
C ARG A 48 6.90 -4.90 -0.07
N VAL A 49 5.61 -5.03 -0.36
CA VAL A 49 5.09 -5.88 -1.44
C VAL A 49 4.07 -5.11 -2.24
N SER A 50 4.53 -4.54 -3.35
CA SER A 50 3.68 -3.87 -4.34
C SER A 50 2.54 -4.78 -4.82
N TYR A 51 1.41 -4.17 -5.15
CA TYR A 51 0.35 -4.90 -5.83
C TYR A 51 0.84 -5.21 -7.24
N ASP A 52 0.33 -6.29 -7.84
CA ASP A 52 0.64 -6.55 -9.25
C ASP A 52 -0.39 -5.89 -10.15
N ILE A 53 -1.67 -5.95 -9.75
CA ILE A 53 -2.80 -5.39 -10.48
C ILE A 53 -3.64 -4.51 -9.56
N PHE A 54 -3.91 -3.29 -10.03
CA PHE A 54 -4.84 -2.33 -9.43
C PHE A 54 -5.85 -1.91 -10.50
N GLU A 55 -7.15 -2.06 -10.21
CA GLU A 55 -8.25 -1.75 -11.15
C GLU A 55 -8.11 -2.38 -12.55
N GLY A 56 -7.56 -3.60 -12.61
CA GLY A 56 -7.34 -4.31 -13.88
C GLY A 56 -6.16 -3.80 -14.70
N MET A 57 -5.35 -2.88 -14.16
CA MET A 57 -4.14 -2.35 -14.78
C MET A 57 -2.91 -2.81 -14.00
N ARG A 58 -1.77 -2.98 -14.69
CA ARG A 58 -0.54 -3.41 -14.04
C ARG A 58 0.04 -2.25 -13.24
N VAL A 59 0.40 -2.52 -11.99
CA VAL A 59 1.09 -1.56 -11.14
C VAL A 59 2.54 -1.47 -11.58
N VAL A 60 3.00 -0.24 -11.83
CA VAL A 60 4.40 0.05 -12.14
C VAL A 60 5.15 0.53 -10.90
N GLU A 61 4.46 1.22 -10.00
CA GLU A 61 5.04 1.75 -8.79
C GLU A 61 4.01 1.80 -7.66
N HIS A 62 4.44 1.48 -6.44
CA HIS A 62 3.58 1.47 -5.27
C HIS A 62 4.32 2.05 -4.06
N LEU A 63 3.97 3.27 -3.71
CA LEU A 63 4.50 4.01 -2.56
C LEU A 63 3.43 4.14 -1.48
N MET A 64 3.84 4.60 -0.30
CA MET A 64 2.96 4.90 0.81
C MET A 64 3.37 6.22 1.46
N ILE A 65 2.38 7.08 1.70
CA ILE A 65 2.51 8.23 2.61
C ILE A 65 2.14 7.71 4.00
N VAL A 66 3.03 7.91 4.96
CA VAL A 66 2.85 7.46 6.35
C VAL A 66 3.21 8.62 7.30
N PRO A 67 2.39 8.93 8.31
CA PRO A 67 2.77 9.90 9.32
C PRO A 67 3.93 9.36 10.17
N LYS A 68 4.84 10.23 10.57
CA LYS A 68 5.94 9.88 11.49
C LYS A 68 5.41 9.47 12.86
N ARG A 69 4.36 10.17 13.31
CA ARG A 69 3.64 9.86 14.54
C ARG A 69 2.66 8.71 14.29
N HIS A 70 2.63 7.75 15.21
CA HIS A 70 1.66 6.66 15.15
C HIS A 70 0.23 7.18 15.36
N VAL A 71 -0.56 7.18 14.29
CA VAL A 71 -1.99 7.46 14.29
C VAL A 71 -2.73 6.45 13.44
N GLU A 72 -3.97 6.13 13.77
CA GLU A 72 -4.73 5.12 13.04
C GLU A 72 -5.73 5.69 12.04
N HIS A 73 -6.09 6.97 12.17
CA HIS A 73 -7.09 7.63 11.36
C HIS A 73 -6.58 8.97 10.82
N ILE A 74 -7.05 9.35 9.63
CA ILE A 74 -6.75 10.66 9.03
C ILE A 74 -7.36 11.79 9.86
N GLU A 75 -8.47 11.53 10.55
CA GLU A 75 -9.12 12.50 11.43
C GLU A 75 -8.21 12.93 12.59
N ASP A 76 -7.36 12.01 13.08
CA ASP A 76 -6.41 12.23 14.17
C ASP A 76 -5.19 13.07 13.75
N PHE A 77 -5.10 13.46 12.47
CA PHE A 77 -4.01 14.30 11.99
C PHE A 77 -4.13 15.71 12.57
N THR A 78 -3.00 16.22 13.07
CA THR A 78 -2.78 17.63 13.35
C THR A 78 -2.93 18.47 12.07
N ASN A 79 -3.06 19.79 12.21
CA ASN A 79 -3.15 20.67 11.05
C ASN A 79 -1.90 20.58 10.16
N GLN A 80 -0.71 20.46 10.75
CA GLN A 80 0.52 20.29 9.97
C GLN A 80 0.55 18.95 9.23
N GLU A 81 0.14 17.86 9.89
CA GLU A 81 0.02 16.54 9.25
C GLU A 81 -1.00 16.58 8.09
N LYS A 82 -2.13 17.26 8.24
CA LYS A 82 -3.11 17.45 7.16
C LYS A 82 -2.50 18.20 5.98
N MET A 83 -1.75 19.27 6.23
CA MET A 83 -1.09 20.05 5.17
C MET A 83 -0.01 19.24 4.44
N ASP A 84 0.89 18.59 5.18
CA ASP A 84 1.96 17.76 4.62
C ASP A 84 1.38 16.59 3.81
N PHE A 85 0.34 15.94 4.35
CA PHE A 85 -0.39 14.86 3.66
C PHE A 85 -1.03 15.34 2.37
N MET A 86 -1.82 16.43 2.41
CA MET A 86 -2.52 16.94 1.23
C MET A 86 -1.55 17.43 0.15
N SER A 87 -0.43 18.05 0.55
CA SER A 87 0.63 18.46 -0.37
C SER A 87 1.24 17.26 -1.10
N LEU A 88 1.63 16.21 -0.37
CA LEU A 88 2.15 14.98 -0.96
C LEU A 88 1.12 14.26 -1.83
N ALA A 89 -0.13 14.15 -1.35
CA ALA A 89 -1.20 13.50 -2.09
C ALA A 89 -1.48 14.22 -3.41
N GLY A 90 -1.60 15.55 -3.40
CA GLY A 90 -1.80 16.36 -4.60
C GLY A 90 -0.62 16.30 -5.57
N GLU A 91 0.62 16.37 -5.06
CA GLU A 91 1.81 16.26 -5.89
C GLU A 91 1.88 14.91 -6.65
N PHE A 92 1.60 13.81 -5.95
CA PHE A 92 1.67 12.48 -6.56
C PHE A 92 0.46 12.16 -7.44
N GLU A 93 -0.72 12.70 -7.10
CA GLU A 93 -1.89 12.65 -7.98
C GLU A 93 -1.57 13.28 -9.34
N MET A 94 -1.01 14.50 -9.37
CA MET A 94 -0.57 15.14 -10.63
C MET A 94 0.48 14.31 -11.40
N LYS A 95 1.28 13.50 -10.70
CA LYS A 95 2.28 12.58 -11.31
C LYS A 95 1.67 11.28 -11.84
N GLY A 96 0.34 11.13 -11.77
CA GLY A 96 -0.42 9.98 -12.26
C GLY A 96 -0.51 8.83 -11.27
N PHE A 97 -0.35 9.07 -9.97
CA PHE A 97 -0.60 8.07 -8.94
C PHE A 97 -2.06 8.13 -8.47
N ASN A 98 -2.65 6.96 -8.24
CA ASN A 98 -3.91 6.85 -7.52
C ASN A 98 -3.63 7.00 -6.02
N VAL A 99 -4.38 7.90 -5.35
CA VAL A 99 -4.33 8.07 -3.90
C VAL A 99 -5.41 7.21 -3.27
N TYR A 100 -5.01 6.18 -2.52
CA TYR A 100 -5.92 5.16 -2.02
C TYR A 100 -5.64 4.79 -0.57
N ALA A 101 -6.62 4.98 0.31
CA ALA A 101 -6.56 4.54 1.69
C ALA A 101 -7.64 3.50 1.98
N ARG A 102 -7.34 2.54 2.85
CA ARG A 102 -8.33 1.60 3.38
C ARG A 102 -9.00 2.21 4.60
N GLY A 103 -10.32 2.09 4.67
CA GLY A 103 -11.07 2.48 5.87
C GLY A 103 -10.64 1.67 7.10
N ALA A 104 -10.79 2.28 8.29
CA ALA A 104 -10.25 1.74 9.54
C ALA A 104 -10.76 0.33 9.89
N LYS A 105 -12.03 0.05 9.57
CA LYS A 105 -12.70 -1.24 9.83
C LYS A 105 -12.60 -2.24 8.68
N SER A 106 -11.77 -1.96 7.67
CA SER A 106 -11.60 -2.85 6.53
C SER A 106 -10.91 -4.14 6.96
N ALA A 107 -11.52 -5.30 6.70
CA ALA A 107 -10.91 -6.61 6.91
C ALA A 107 -9.63 -6.85 6.07
N THR A 108 -9.34 -5.94 5.13
CA THR A 108 -8.15 -5.99 4.28
C THR A 108 -7.10 -4.93 4.66
N ARG A 109 -7.30 -4.16 5.74
CA ARG A 109 -6.29 -3.27 6.33
C ARG A 109 -5.39 -4.11 7.25
N SER A 110 -4.12 -4.25 6.87
CA SER A 110 -3.18 -5.13 7.58
C SER A 110 -2.40 -4.46 8.71
N VAL A 111 -2.28 -3.13 8.69
CA VAL A 111 -1.57 -2.35 9.72
C VAL A 111 -2.50 -1.25 10.21
N ALA A 112 -2.59 -1.09 11.54
CA ALA A 112 -3.46 -0.10 12.17
C ALA A 112 -2.97 1.34 11.94
N HIS A 113 -1.65 1.55 12.03
CA HIS A 113 -0.99 2.82 11.70
C HIS A 113 -1.39 3.25 10.28
N GLN A 114 -1.97 4.45 10.21
CA GLN A 114 -2.48 5.06 9.01
C GLN A 114 -1.41 5.14 7.94
N HIS A 115 -1.76 4.65 6.76
CA HIS A 115 -0.92 4.74 5.57
C HIS A 115 -1.84 4.90 4.37
N THR A 116 -1.44 5.78 3.46
CA THR A 116 -2.16 5.99 2.20
C THR A 116 -1.31 5.51 1.07
N HIS A 117 -1.85 4.59 0.27
CA HIS A 117 -1.18 4.04 -0.89
C HIS A 117 -1.18 5.06 -2.03
N LEU A 118 -0.02 5.20 -2.66
CA LEU A 118 0.15 5.89 -3.94
C LEU A 118 0.46 4.83 -4.98
N ILE A 119 -0.45 4.61 -5.92
CA ILE A 119 -0.38 3.49 -6.86
C ILE A 119 -0.36 4.04 -8.29
N LYS A 120 0.78 3.89 -8.96
CA LYS A 120 0.90 4.21 -10.39
C LYS A 120 0.73 2.94 -11.22
N THR A 121 -0.05 3.05 -12.28
CA THR A 121 -0.28 1.93 -13.20
C THR A 121 0.29 2.23 -14.58
N ASP A 122 0.40 1.22 -15.43
CA ASP A 122 0.77 1.39 -16.83
C ASP A 122 -0.38 1.94 -17.71
N ASN A 123 -1.55 2.20 -17.11
CA ASN A 123 -2.77 2.66 -17.77
C ASN A 123 -3.28 1.73 -18.88
N LYS A 124 -2.86 0.45 -18.89
CA LYS A 124 -3.30 -0.55 -19.85
C LYS A 124 -4.25 -1.51 -19.17
N LYS A 125 -5.56 -1.33 -19.40
CA LYS A 125 -6.57 -2.24 -18.87
C LYS A 125 -6.40 -3.63 -19.48
N ALA A 126 -6.34 -4.64 -18.61
CA ALA A 126 -6.40 -6.04 -19.03
C ALA A 126 -7.71 -6.31 -19.75
N LYS A 127 -7.64 -6.96 -20.92
CA LYS A 127 -8.84 -7.36 -21.69
C LYS A 127 -9.59 -8.51 -21.03
N SER A 128 -8.89 -9.35 -20.27
CA SER A 128 -9.46 -10.45 -19.50
C SER A 128 -8.62 -10.70 -18.25
N VAL A 129 -9.28 -11.04 -17.15
CA VAL A 129 -8.64 -11.45 -15.89
C VAL A 129 -9.32 -12.73 -15.43
N VAL A 130 -8.57 -13.83 -15.40
CA VAL A 130 -9.04 -15.11 -14.84
C VAL A 130 -8.49 -15.24 -13.43
N TYR A 131 -9.37 -15.22 -12.44
CA TYR A 131 -9.02 -15.40 -11.04
C TYR A 131 -9.65 -16.68 -10.49
N ILE A 132 -8.81 -17.63 -10.05
CA ILE A 132 -9.24 -18.90 -9.46
C ILE A 132 -8.62 -19.02 -8.07
N ALA A 133 -9.43 -18.87 -7.03
CA ALA A 133 -8.97 -18.95 -5.64
C ALA A 133 -8.71 -20.39 -5.18
N LYS A 134 -9.67 -21.26 -5.53
CA LYS A 134 -9.84 -22.71 -5.35
C LYS A 134 -11.37 -22.93 -5.51
N PRO A 135 -11.84 -24.10 -5.99
CA PRO A 135 -11.09 -25.28 -6.42
C PRO A 135 -10.57 -25.15 -7.86
N HIS A 136 -9.90 -26.18 -8.37
CA HIS A 136 -9.48 -26.24 -9.77
C HIS A 136 -10.66 -26.56 -10.68
N ILE A 137 -10.61 -26.02 -11.90
CA ILE A 137 -11.53 -26.39 -12.98
C ILE A 137 -10.80 -27.39 -13.87
N LEU A 138 -11.37 -28.58 -14.04
CA LEU A 138 -11.01 -29.51 -15.11
C LEU A 138 -11.92 -29.20 -16.29
N ILE A 139 -11.36 -28.63 -17.35
CA ILE A 139 -12.08 -28.40 -18.62
C ILE A 139 -11.73 -29.58 -19.53
N ARG A 140 -12.74 -30.35 -19.92
CA ARG A 140 -12.62 -31.41 -20.93
C ARG A 140 -13.16 -30.84 -22.24
N THR A 141 -12.34 -30.85 -23.29
CA THR A 141 -12.74 -30.51 -24.67
C THR A 141 -13.74 -31.51 -25.22
#